data_AF-A0A533XT95-F1
#
_entry.id   AF-A0A533XT95-F1
#
_cell.length_a   1.000
_cell.length_b   1.000
_cell.length_c   1.000
_cell.angle_alpha   90.00
_cell.angle_beta   90.00
_cell.angle_gamma   90.00
#
_symmetry.space_group_name_H-M   'P 1'
#
loop_
_entity.id
_entity.type
_entity.pdbx_description
1 polymer ?
#
loop_
_entity_poly.entity_id
_entity_poly.type
_entity_poly.pdbx_seq_one_letter_code
_entity_poly.pdbx_strand_id
1 'polypeptide(L)'
;MDKDIPEIQPDIETKVSDESPEQTAEAPLSLDDEIVEIKKLLEADPEDFQAQCRLGEVYFAKGMLDEAYTNVLKAIEIAEGLRAQMAESLAMYYANLGTILATQSKLDEAMQQFRRALSINPRDV
;
A
#
# COMPACT_ATOMS: atom_id res chain seq x y z
N MET A 1 6.52 -83.10 -0.53
CA MET A 1 7.62 -82.97 -1.49
C MET A 1 7.74 -81.49 -1.80
N ASP A 2 8.85 -80.94 -1.31
CA ASP A 2 9.59 -79.77 -1.77
C ASP A 2 9.25 -79.12 -3.12
N LYS A 3 9.39 -77.78 -3.12
CA LYS A 3 9.91 -76.87 -4.16
C LYS A 3 8.94 -76.54 -5.32
N ASP A 4 8.67 -75.29 -5.70
CA ASP A 4 9.56 -74.13 -5.89
C ASP A 4 8.83 -72.77 -5.70
N ILE A 5 9.58 -71.77 -5.24
CA ILE A 5 9.32 -70.32 -5.36
C ILE A 5 10.16 -69.83 -6.56
N PRO A 6 9.65 -69.00 -7.49
CA PRO A 6 9.83 -67.53 -7.45
C PRO A 6 8.60 -66.76 -8.02
N GLU A 7 8.39 -65.46 -7.87
CA GLU A 7 9.30 -64.31 -7.92
C GLU A 7 8.60 -63.06 -7.33
N ILE A 8 9.37 -62.06 -6.91
CA ILE A 8 8.99 -60.92 -6.08
C ILE A 8 8.95 -59.61 -6.92
N GLN A 9 7.87 -58.83 -6.73
CA GLN A 9 7.71 -57.33 -6.79
C GLN A 9 7.66 -56.57 -8.13
N PRO A 10 7.25 -55.27 -8.17
CA PRO A 10 6.71 -54.40 -7.08
C PRO A 10 5.44 -53.56 -7.41
N ASP A 11 4.80 -53.10 -6.32
CA ASP A 11 4.25 -51.76 -6.03
C ASP A 11 3.55 -50.92 -7.11
N ILE A 12 2.25 -50.68 -6.90
CA ILE A 12 1.70 -49.31 -7.03
C ILE A 12 0.74 -49.07 -5.86
N GLU A 13 1.28 -48.56 -4.75
CA GLU A 13 0.49 -47.79 -3.81
C GLU A 13 -0.08 -46.58 -4.56
N THR A 14 -1.38 -46.58 -4.81
CA THR A 14 -2.09 -45.39 -5.26
C THR A 14 -2.23 -44.46 -4.07
N LYS A 15 -1.17 -43.66 -3.90
CA LYS A 15 -1.08 -42.54 -2.98
C LYS A 15 -2.32 -41.67 -3.16
N VAL A 16 -3.12 -41.60 -2.10
CA VAL A 16 -4.20 -40.62 -1.93
C VAL A 16 -3.58 -39.24 -2.18
N SER A 17 -3.99 -38.59 -3.27
CA SER A 17 -3.63 -37.22 -3.58
C SER A 17 -4.40 -36.31 -2.64
N ASP A 18 -3.87 -36.17 -1.43
CA ASP A 18 -4.25 -35.15 -0.46
C ASP A 18 -3.44 -33.88 -0.78
N GLU A 19 -3.70 -33.27 -1.93
CA GLU A 19 -3.24 -31.91 -2.21
C GLU A 19 -4.33 -30.93 -1.78
N SER A 20 -4.45 -30.77 -0.47
CA SER A 20 -4.93 -29.50 0.08
C SER A 20 -3.85 -28.46 -0.24
N PRO A 21 -4.17 -27.30 -0.84
CA PRO A 21 -3.17 -26.25 -0.99
C PRO A 21 -2.76 -25.81 0.41
N GLU A 22 -1.53 -26.16 0.81
CA GLU A 22 -0.84 -25.47 1.89
C GLU A 22 -0.81 -23.99 1.52
N GLN A 23 -1.80 -23.24 2.02
CA GLN A 23 -1.54 -21.87 2.39
C GLN A 23 -0.49 -21.95 3.48
N THR A 24 0.78 -21.91 3.06
CA THR A 24 1.89 -21.55 3.93
C THR A 24 1.61 -20.13 4.39
N ALA A 25 0.81 -20.00 5.44
CA ALA A 25 0.85 -18.82 6.29
C ALA A 25 2.27 -18.84 6.86
N GLU A 26 3.17 -18.10 6.22
CA GLU A 26 4.47 -17.79 6.79
C GLU A 26 4.24 -17.34 8.22
N ALA A 27 4.98 -17.94 9.17
CA ALA A 27 4.95 -17.48 10.54
C ALA A 27 5.20 -15.96 10.53
N PRO A 28 4.45 -15.17 11.32
CA PRO A 28 4.64 -13.73 11.31
C PRO A 28 6.12 -13.41 11.51
N LEU A 29 6.66 -12.58 10.62
CA LEU A 29 8.06 -12.13 10.68
C LEU A 29 8.37 -11.67 12.11
N SER A 30 9.60 -11.96 12.57
CA SER A 30 10.05 -11.30 13.78
C SER A 30 10.04 -9.79 13.55
N LEU A 31 9.83 -9.00 14.60
CA LEU A 31 9.81 -7.53 14.48
C LEU A 31 11.13 -6.99 13.88
N ASP A 32 12.24 -7.71 14.05
CA ASP A 32 13.53 -7.38 13.44
C ASP A 32 13.55 -7.64 11.94
N ASP A 33 13.03 -8.77 11.48
CA ASP A 33 12.94 -9.08 10.05
C ASP A 33 11.96 -8.12 9.34
N GLU A 34 10.87 -7.75 10.01
CA GLU A 34 9.92 -6.76 9.48
C GLU A 34 10.57 -5.38 9.33
N ILE A 35 11.38 -4.93 10.31
CA ILE A 35 12.16 -3.68 10.19
C ILE A 35 13.10 -3.74 8.97
N VAL A 36 13.80 -4.86 8.77
CA VAL A 36 14.72 -5.01 7.63
C VAL A 36 13.97 -4.89 6.31
N GLU A 37 12.82 -5.56 6.18
CA GLU A 37 12.06 -5.54 4.94
C GLU A 37 11.44 -4.17 4.66
N ILE A 38 10.89 -3.49 5.67
CA ILE A 38 10.37 -2.14 5.52
C ILE A 38 11.48 -1.16 5.13
N LYS A 39 12.68 -1.31 5.70
CA LYS A 39 13.83 -0.47 5.32
C LYS A 39 14.22 -0.65 3.86
N LYS A 40 14.15 -1.87 3.29
CA LYS A 40 14.37 -2.08 1.85
C LYS A 40 13.29 -1.40 1.00
N LEU A 41 12.03 -1.43 1.43
CA LEU A 41 10.96 -0.68 0.75
C LEU A 41 11.29 0.82 0.72
N LEU A 42 11.74 1.36 1.85
CA LEU A 42 12.14 2.76 1.98
C LEU A 42 13.44 3.13 1.26
N GLU A 43 14.30 2.16 0.95
CA GLU A 43 15.44 2.36 0.05
C GLU A 43 14.97 2.53 -1.41
N ALA A 44 13.92 1.81 -1.80
CA ALA A 44 13.34 1.91 -3.14
C ALA A 44 12.44 3.16 -3.29
N ASP A 45 11.66 3.48 -2.25
CA ASP A 45 10.80 4.67 -2.18
C ASP A 45 10.94 5.37 -0.80
N PRO A 46 11.85 6.34 -0.69
CA PRO A 46 12.05 7.08 0.57
C PRO A 46 10.86 7.90 1.05
N GLU A 47 9.89 8.17 0.17
CA GLU A 47 8.70 8.98 0.42
C GLU A 47 7.43 8.13 0.60
N ASP A 48 7.56 6.80 0.69
CA ASP A 48 6.44 5.92 1.06
C ASP A 48 6.05 6.16 2.54
N PHE A 49 5.05 7.02 2.75
CA PHE A 49 4.60 7.39 4.08
C PHE A 49 3.94 6.22 4.81
N GLN A 50 3.36 5.25 4.10
CA GLN A 50 2.78 4.05 4.70
C GLN A 50 3.88 3.15 5.25
N ALA A 51 4.98 2.97 4.50
CA ALA A 51 6.16 2.26 4.96
C ALA A 51 6.82 2.97 6.15
N GLN A 52 6.93 4.31 6.13
CA GLN A 52 7.40 5.08 7.29
C GLN A 52 6.51 4.86 8.53
N CYS A 53 5.19 4.91 8.36
CA CYS A 53 4.24 4.70 9.47
C CYS A 53 4.37 3.29 10.04
N ARG A 54 4.43 2.27 9.17
CA ARG A 54 4.61 0.87 9.59
C ARG A 54 5.92 0.66 10.33
N LEU A 55 7.03 1.26 9.85
CA LEU A 55 8.31 1.19 10.56
C LEU A 55 8.19 1.77 11.97
N GLY A 56 7.45 2.87 12.12
CA GLY A 56 7.15 3.46 13.43
C GLY A 56 6.32 2.55 14.34
N GLU A 57 5.30 1.87 13.81
CA GLU A 57 4.48 0.90 14.55
C GLU A 57 5.31 -0.30 15.05
N VAL A 58 6.23 -0.81 14.21
CA VAL A 58 7.10 -1.92 14.58
C VAL A 58 8.10 -1.49 15.66
N TYR A 59 8.68 -0.29 15.55
CA TYR A 59 9.53 0.27 16.61
C TYR A 59 8.76 0.47 17.92
N PHE A 60 7.51 0.92 17.85
CA PHE A 60 6.65 1.04 19.02
C PHE A 60 6.40 -0.33 19.68
N ALA A 61 6.12 -1.36 18.90
CA ALA A 61 5.95 -2.73 19.41
C ALA A 61 7.22 -3.27 20.10
N LYS A 62 8.41 -2.80 19.70
CA LYS A 62 9.69 -3.10 20.36
C LYS A 62 10.00 -2.22 21.58
N GLY A 63 9.17 -1.23 21.90
CA GLY A 63 9.42 -0.25 22.96
C GLY A 63 10.46 0.82 22.60
N MET A 64 10.84 0.91 21.33
CA MET A 64 11.79 1.90 20.80
C MET A 64 11.03 3.19 20.46
N LEU A 65 10.69 3.96 21.49
CA LEU A 65 9.73 5.06 21.38
C LEU A 65 10.26 6.26 20.58
N ASP A 66 11.57 6.54 20.63
CA ASP A 66 12.17 7.67 19.91
C ASP A 66 12.17 7.40 18.39
N GLU A 67 12.53 6.18 17.99
CA GLU A 67 12.47 5.73 16.59
C GLU A 67 11.02 5.66 16.11
N ALA A 68 10.10 5.16 16.93
CA ALA A 68 8.68 5.12 16.60
C ALA A 68 8.15 6.53 16.30
N TYR A 69 8.39 7.47 17.22
CA TYR A 69 7.98 8.86 17.07
C TYR A 69 8.53 9.49 15.79
N THR A 70 9.83 9.31 15.54
CA THR A 70 10.50 9.89 14.37
C THR A 70 9.89 9.40 13.06
N ASN A 71 9.65 8.09 12.94
CA ASN A 71 9.13 7.51 11.70
C ASN A 71 7.66 7.86 11.47
N VAL A 72 6.82 7.86 12.51
CA VAL A 72 5.42 8.28 12.40
C VAL A 72 5.32 9.79 12.07
N LEU A 73 6.16 10.63 12.67
CA LEU A 73 6.17 12.06 12.35
C LEU A 73 6.54 12.29 10.88
N LYS A 74 7.57 11.61 10.38
CA LYS A 74 7.96 11.69 8.96
C LYS A 74 6.84 11.23 8.03
N ALA A 75 6.12 10.16 8.38
CA ALA A 75 4.95 9.72 7.63
C ALA A 75 3.87 10.80 7.53
N ILE A 76 3.59 11.49 8.65
CA ILE A 76 2.62 12.59 8.70
C ILE A 76 3.08 13.75 7.81
N GLU A 77 4.34 14.16 7.89
CA GLU A 77 4.89 15.25 7.09
C GLU A 77 4.77 14.99 5.59
N ILE A 78 5.12 13.77 5.15
CA ILE A 78 4.99 13.37 3.74
C ILE A 78 3.52 13.36 3.32
N ALA A 79 2.65 12.72 4.10
CA ALA A 79 1.22 12.62 3.80
C ALA A 79 0.54 14.00 3.70
N GLU A 80 0.89 14.94 4.58
CA GLU A 80 0.42 16.33 4.52
C GLU A 80 0.92 17.06 3.28
N GLY A 81 2.18 16.84 2.89
CA GLY A 81 2.74 17.35 1.63
C GLY A 81 1.96 16.87 0.41
N LEU A 82 1.72 15.55 0.31
CA LEU A 82 0.89 14.95 -0.75
C LEU A 82 -0.54 15.50 -0.72
N ARG A 83 -1.16 15.62 0.46
CA ARG A 83 -2.50 16.18 0.61
C ARG A 83 -2.57 17.61 0.07
N ALA A 84 -1.56 18.43 0.35
CA ALA A 84 -1.48 19.80 -0.16
C ALA A 84 -1.35 19.84 -1.70
N GLN A 85 -0.47 19.02 -2.29
CA GLN A 85 -0.30 18.92 -3.75
C GLN A 85 -1.58 18.42 -4.45
N MET A 86 -2.27 17.44 -3.85
CA MET A 86 -3.53 16.92 -4.35
C MET A 86 -4.64 17.97 -4.27
N ALA A 87 -4.67 18.78 -3.20
CA ALA A 87 -5.61 19.89 -3.08
C ALA A 87 -5.38 20.93 -4.18
N GLU A 88 -4.13 21.30 -4.46
CA GLU A 88 -3.81 22.21 -5.56
C GLU A 88 -4.24 21.66 -6.92
N SER A 89 -3.94 20.39 -7.19
CA SER A 89 -4.38 19.70 -8.41
C SER A 89 -5.91 19.66 -8.54
N LEU A 90 -6.62 19.41 -7.43
CA LEU A 90 -8.07 19.38 -7.40
C LEU A 90 -8.69 20.75 -7.69
N ALA A 91 -8.10 21.84 -7.18
CA ALA A 91 -8.51 23.19 -7.52
C ALA A 91 -8.41 23.43 -9.04
N MET A 92 -7.26 23.08 -9.63
CA MET A 92 -7.03 23.19 -11.08
C MET A 92 -8.04 22.35 -11.89
N TYR A 93 -8.40 21.14 -11.43
CA TYR A 93 -9.40 20.31 -12.12
C TYR A 93 -10.79 20.95 -12.11
N TYR A 94 -11.21 21.57 -10.99
CA TYR A 94 -12.45 22.34 -10.94
C TYR A 94 -12.40 23.56 -11.88
N ALA A 95 -11.28 24.29 -11.93
CA ALA A 95 -11.11 25.41 -12.85
C ALA A 95 -11.20 24.97 -14.32
N ASN A 96 -10.53 23.87 -14.68
CA ASN A 96 -10.58 23.30 -16.03
C ASN A 96 -12.01 22.88 -16.41
N LEU A 97 -12.73 22.22 -15.50
CA LEU A 97 -14.14 21.88 -15.73
C LEU A 97 -15.00 23.13 -15.90
N GLY A 98 -14.77 24.18 -15.10
CA GLY A 98 -15.42 25.48 -15.24
C GLY A 98 -15.23 26.08 -16.64
N THR A 99 -13.98 26.06 -17.14
CA THR A 99 -13.64 26.54 -18.49
C THR A 99 -14.34 25.74 -19.59
N ILE A 100 -14.39 24.41 -19.46
CA ILE A 100 -15.10 23.54 -20.42
C ILE A 100 -16.60 23.88 -20.43
N LEU A 101 -17.23 24.01 -19.25
CA LEU A 101 -18.65 24.33 -19.12
C LEU A 101 -18.97 25.73 -19.67
N ALA A 102 -18.11 26.71 -19.43
CA ALA A 102 -18.26 28.06 -19.97
C ALA A 102 -18.20 28.05 -21.51
N THR A 103 -17.28 27.27 -22.09
CA THR A 103 -17.17 27.08 -23.55
C THR A 103 -18.44 26.42 -24.12
N GLN A 104 -19.10 25.54 -23.36
CA GLN A 104 -20.39 24.96 -23.70
C GLN A 104 -21.59 25.89 -23.42
N SER A 105 -21.36 27.16 -23.06
CA SER A 105 -22.40 28.12 -22.65
C SER A 105 -23.21 27.72 -21.41
N LYS A 106 -22.71 26.78 -20.60
CA LYS A 106 -23.31 26.34 -19.33
C LYS A 106 -22.78 27.19 -18.16
N LEU A 107 -23.12 28.48 -18.18
CA LEU A 107 -22.49 29.47 -17.32
C LEU A 107 -22.75 29.25 -15.82
N ASP A 108 -23.96 28.84 -15.44
CA ASP A 108 -24.29 28.59 -14.03
C ASP A 108 -23.50 27.41 -13.43
N GLU A 109 -23.31 26.35 -14.21
CA GLU A 109 -22.49 25.19 -13.80
C GLU A 109 -21.01 25.57 -13.76
N ALA A 110 -20.54 26.35 -14.73
CA ALA A 110 -19.17 26.85 -14.76
C ALA A 110 -18.83 27.68 -13.51
N MET A 111 -19.72 28.61 -13.14
CA MET A 111 -19.56 29.43 -11.93
C MET A 111 -19.48 28.58 -10.65
N GLN A 112 -20.24 27.48 -10.57
CA GLN A 112 -20.16 26.57 -9.43
C GLN A 112 -18.79 25.90 -9.33
N GLN A 113 -18.19 25.47 -10.45
CA GLN A 113 -16.86 24.85 -10.42
C GLN A 113 -15.76 25.85 -10.11
N PHE A 114 -15.80 27.07 -10.66
CA PHE A 114 -14.83 28.12 -10.30
C PHE A 114 -14.88 28.46 -8.81
N ARG A 115 -16.08 28.51 -8.20
CA ARG A 115 -16.21 28.69 -6.75
C ARG A 115 -15.58 27.56 -5.94
N ARG A 116 -15.68 26.31 -6.43
CA ARG A 116 -15.02 25.16 -5.79
C ARG A 116 -13.49 25.27 -5.89
N ALA A 117 -12.96 25.64 -7.05
CA ALA A 117 -11.52 25.89 -7.23
C ALA A 117 -11.00 26.93 -6.22
N LEU A 118 -11.66 28.09 -6.16
CA LEU A 118 -11.31 29.18 -5.23
C LEU A 118 -11.48 28.81 -3.75
N SER A 119 -12.39 27.89 -3.41
CA SER A 119 -12.54 27.40 -2.03
C SER A 119 -11.36 26.55 -1.57
N ILE A 120 -10.65 25.93 -2.51
CA ILE A 120 -9.48 25.07 -2.23
C ILE A 120 -8.19 25.89 -2.35
N ASN A 121 -8.05 26.67 -3.41
CA ASN A 121 -6.95 27.60 -3.62
C ASN A 121 -7.49 29.02 -3.89
N PRO A 122 -7.61 29.87 -2.86
CA PRO A 122 -8.11 31.24 -3.01
C PRO A 122 -7.24 32.15 -3.89
N ARG A 123 -6.03 31.72 -4.26
CA ARG A 123 -5.09 32.46 -5.11
C ARG A 123 -5.17 32.06 -6.58
N ASP A 124 -6.03 31.11 -6.92
CA ASP A 124 -6.32 30.69 -8.30
C ASP A 124 -7.32 31.68 -8.95
N VAL A 125 -6.87 32.93 -9.12
CA VAL A 125 -7.63 34.07 -9.71
C VAL A 125 -7.15 34.45 -11.09
#